data_AF-A0A272EPL7-F1
#
_entry.id   AF-A0A272EPL7-F1
#
_cell.length_a   1.000
_cell.length_b   1.000
_cell.length_c   1.000
_cell.angle_alpha   90.00
_cell.angle_beta   90.00
_cell.angle_gamma   90.00
#
_symmetry.space_group_name_H-M   'P 1'
#
loop_
_entity.id
_entity.type
_entity.pdbx_description
1 polymer ?
#
loop_
_entity_poly.entity_id
_entity_poly.type
_entity_poly.pdbx_seq_one_letter_code
_entity_poly.pdbx_strand_id
1 'polypeptide(L)'
;MHPEITALRRSPPERTYIVRTLCFMAIYILINAAAIVGLFDDILGQPAGWAVAVAVTAPVVGQIWATLRLMAQSDEYVRVIVAKCFVLAAGGTLALWTAWGFGETYAAATHIPGWLIYPCFWAIYALVSPFVRTSH
;
A
#
# COMPACT_ATOMS: atom_id res chain seq x y z
N MET A 1 -17.93 -44.26 -9.26
CA MET A 1 -17.51 -43.07 -10.04
C MET A 1 -17.54 -41.89 -9.08
N HIS A 2 -16.39 -41.55 -8.47
CA HIS A 2 -16.30 -40.64 -7.32
C HIS A 2 -15.73 -39.29 -7.81
N PRO A 3 -16.51 -38.20 -7.86
CA PRO A 3 -16.05 -36.90 -8.38
C PRO A 3 -15.29 -36.04 -7.34
N GLU A 4 -14.80 -36.60 -6.23
CA GLU A 4 -14.33 -35.82 -5.07
C GLU A 4 -12.82 -35.52 -4.99
N ILE A 5 -12.00 -35.87 -6.00
CA ILE A 5 -10.52 -35.75 -5.87
C ILE A 5 -9.94 -34.49 -6.54
N THR A 6 -10.75 -33.48 -6.84
CA THR A 6 -10.23 -32.17 -7.30
C THR A 6 -10.78 -31.03 -6.47
N ALA A 7 -10.74 -31.15 -5.14
CA ALA A 7 -10.65 -29.97 -4.30
C ALA A 7 -9.33 -29.26 -4.65
N LEU A 8 -9.38 -28.41 -5.68
CA LEU A 8 -8.28 -27.55 -6.14
C LEU A 8 -7.60 -26.98 -4.89
N ARG A 9 -6.34 -27.35 -4.70
CA ARG A 9 -5.48 -26.87 -3.60
C ARG A 9 -5.26 -25.37 -3.77
N ARG A 10 -6.29 -24.56 -3.50
CA ARG A 10 -6.18 -23.10 -3.51
C ARG A 10 -5.21 -22.74 -2.40
N SER A 11 -4.15 -22.01 -2.74
CA SER A 11 -3.28 -21.44 -1.72
C SER A 11 -4.12 -20.60 -0.77
N PRO A 12 -3.84 -20.63 0.56
CA PRO A 12 -4.52 -19.77 1.50
C PRO A 12 -4.51 -18.31 1.01
N PRO A 13 -5.63 -17.57 1.12
CA PRO A 13 -5.72 -16.18 0.66
C PRO A 13 -4.56 -15.32 1.17
N GLU A 14 -4.16 -15.52 2.42
CA GLU A 14 -3.05 -14.86 3.08
C GLU A 14 -1.70 -15.13 2.39
N ARG A 15 -1.40 -16.38 2.06
CA ARG A 15 -0.14 -16.74 1.37
C ARG A 15 -0.06 -16.05 0.02
N THR A 16 -1.17 -16.05 -0.72
CA THR A 16 -1.24 -15.40 -2.03
C THR A 16 -1.09 -13.88 -1.90
N TYR A 17 -1.69 -13.30 -0.88
CA TYR A 17 -1.54 -11.88 -0.54
C TYR A 17 -0.09 -11.53 -0.23
N ILE A 18 0.57 -12.27 0.68
CA ILE A 18 1.97 -12.04 1.07
C ILE A 18 2.88 -12.08 -0.16
N VAL A 19 2.74 -13.09 -1.03
CA VAL A 19 3.56 -13.18 -2.25
C VAL A 19 3.35 -11.97 -3.16
N ARG A 20 2.10 -11.55 -3.39
CA ARG A 20 1.81 -10.35 -4.19
C ARG A 20 2.42 -9.10 -3.57
N THR A 21 2.27 -8.92 -2.26
CA THR A 21 2.83 -7.80 -1.53
C THR A 21 4.33 -7.76 -1.61
N LEU A 22 5.01 -8.89 -1.37
CA LEU A 22 6.46 -8.99 -1.49
C LEU A 22 6.92 -8.67 -2.92
N CYS A 23 6.24 -9.19 -3.95
CA CYS A 23 6.56 -8.87 -5.34
C CYS A 23 6.41 -7.38 -5.64
N PHE A 24 5.30 -6.75 -5.27
CA PHE A 24 5.09 -5.32 -5.52
C PHE A 24 6.09 -4.46 -4.73
N MET A 25 6.30 -4.76 -3.45
CA MET A 25 7.27 -4.01 -2.65
C MET A 25 8.71 -4.19 -3.17
N ALA A 26 9.07 -5.39 -3.65
CA ALA A 26 10.37 -5.61 -4.28
C ALA A 26 10.54 -4.76 -5.53
N ILE A 27 9.53 -4.72 -6.42
CA ILE A 27 9.56 -3.85 -7.62
C ILE A 27 9.67 -2.38 -7.21
N TYR A 28 8.88 -1.93 -6.23
CA TYR A 28 8.95 -0.56 -5.72
C TYR A 28 10.35 -0.21 -5.22
N ILE A 29 10.95 -1.08 -4.39
CA ILE A 29 12.31 -0.89 -3.86
C ILE A 29 13.33 -0.85 -5.00
N LEU A 30 13.23 -1.76 -5.97
CA LEU A 30 14.18 -1.80 -7.09
C LEU A 30 14.14 -0.54 -7.94
N ILE A 31 12.96 0.00 -8.25
CA ILE A 31 12.85 1.23 -9.04
C ILE A 31 13.41 2.42 -8.24
N ASN A 32 13.11 2.52 -6.94
CA ASN A 32 13.64 3.61 -6.11
C ASN A 32 15.16 3.47 -5.88
N ALA A 33 15.67 2.25 -5.71
CA ALA A 33 17.11 2.00 -5.62
C ALA A 33 17.83 2.40 -6.91
N ALA A 34 17.24 2.06 -8.07
CA ALA A 34 17.74 2.50 -9.38
C ALA A 34 17.78 4.03 -9.50
N ALA A 35 16.75 4.72 -9.00
CA ALA A 35 16.73 6.18 -8.94
C ALA A 35 17.84 6.74 -8.03
N ILE A 36 18.06 6.16 -6.85
CA ILE A 36 19.08 6.61 -5.89
C ILE A 36 20.50 6.46 -6.44
N VAL A 37 20.78 5.42 -7.24
CA VAL A 37 22.09 5.22 -7.87
C VAL A 37 22.27 6.01 -9.18
N GLY A 38 21.32 6.89 -9.51
CA GLY A 38 21.41 7.82 -10.64
C GLY A 38 20.99 7.25 -12.00
N LEU A 39 20.33 6.09 -12.06
CA LEU A 39 19.94 5.47 -13.34
C LEU A 39 18.97 6.33 -14.16
N PHE A 40 18.27 7.25 -13.51
CA PHE A 40 17.26 8.12 -14.14
C PHE A 40 17.66 9.60 -14.17
N ASP A 41 18.89 9.96 -13.79
CA ASP A 41 19.30 11.36 -13.63
C ASP A 41 19.13 12.17 -14.91
N ASP A 42 19.44 11.57 -16.07
CA ASP A 42 19.34 12.21 -17.39
C ASP A 42 17.89 12.53 -17.81
N ILE A 43 16.90 11.89 -17.19
CA ILE A 43 15.47 12.05 -17.52
C ILE A 43 14.68 12.74 -16.40
N LEU A 44 15.32 13.10 -15.28
CA LEU A 44 14.70 13.89 -14.22
C LEU A 44 14.32 15.28 -14.75
N GLY A 45 13.11 15.73 -14.44
CA GLY A 45 12.57 17.02 -14.91
C GLY A 45 12.16 17.06 -16.39
N GLN A 46 12.44 16.00 -17.16
CA GLN A 46 11.98 15.86 -18.55
C GLN A 46 10.58 15.25 -18.60
N PRO A 47 9.82 15.44 -19.71
CA PRO A 47 8.57 14.72 -19.93
C PRO A 47 8.72 13.19 -19.80
N ALA A 48 9.89 12.65 -20.16
CA ALA A 48 10.22 11.24 -19.99
C ALA A 48 10.24 10.78 -18.52
N GLY A 49 10.52 11.66 -17.56
CA GLY A 49 10.50 11.36 -16.13
C GLY A 49 9.11 10.91 -15.62
N TRP A 50 8.03 11.28 -16.32
CA TRP A 50 6.70 10.76 -16.02
C TRP A 50 6.59 9.25 -16.19
N ALA A 51 7.38 8.64 -17.08
CA ALA A 51 7.40 7.18 -17.24
C ALA A 51 7.92 6.50 -15.96
N VAL A 52 8.96 7.07 -15.33
CA VAL A 52 9.49 6.59 -14.06
C VAL A 52 8.48 6.80 -12.93
N ALA A 53 7.82 7.96 -12.87
CA ALA A 53 6.78 8.22 -11.89
C ALA A 53 5.62 7.20 -11.97
N VAL A 54 5.16 6.88 -13.19
CA VAL A 54 4.13 5.85 -13.43
C VAL A 54 4.66 4.47 -13.05
N ALA A 55 5.90 4.14 -13.40
CA ALA A 55 6.52 2.86 -13.06
C ALA A 55 6.62 2.64 -11.54
N VAL A 56 7.02 3.66 -10.77
CA VAL A 56 7.05 3.61 -9.29
C VAL A 56 5.65 3.50 -8.70
N THR A 57 4.65 4.10 -9.35
CA THR A 57 3.25 4.09 -8.89
C THR A 57 2.56 2.75 -9.15
N ALA A 58 2.95 2.00 -10.19
CA ALA A 58 2.31 0.74 -10.53
C ALA A 58 2.34 -0.31 -9.39
N PRO A 59 3.46 -0.54 -8.68
CA PRO A 59 3.48 -1.38 -7.48
C PRO A 59 2.58 -0.90 -6.35
N VAL A 60 2.45 0.41 -6.15
CA VAL A 60 1.56 1.00 -5.13
C VAL A 60 0.11 0.61 -5.42
N VAL A 61 -0.33 0.78 -6.66
CA VAL A 61 -1.66 0.33 -7.12
C VAL A 61 -1.82 -1.18 -6.96
N GLY A 62 -0.79 -1.95 -7.35
CA GLY A 62 -0.75 -3.40 -7.18
C GLY A 62 -0.95 -3.85 -5.73
N GLN A 63 -0.33 -3.15 -4.77
CA GLN A 63 -0.45 -3.46 -3.36
C GLN A 63 -1.85 -3.12 -2.79
N ILE A 64 -2.44 -2.00 -3.21
CA ILE A 64 -3.83 -1.66 -2.85
C ILE A 64 -4.75 -2.76 -3.38
N TRP A 65 -4.62 -3.12 -4.66
CA TRP A 65 -5.38 -4.20 -5.26
C TRP A 65 -5.19 -5.54 -4.55
N ALA A 66 -3.96 -5.89 -4.16
CA ALA A 66 -3.68 -7.13 -3.42
C ALA A 66 -4.45 -7.16 -2.09
N THR A 67 -4.54 -6.02 -1.40
CA THR A 67 -5.27 -5.88 -0.14
C THR A 67 -6.79 -5.97 -0.33
N LEU A 68 -7.33 -5.32 -1.37
CA LEU A 68 -8.74 -5.47 -1.74
C LEU A 68 -9.07 -6.92 -2.11
N ARG A 69 -8.15 -7.60 -2.81
CA ARG A 69 -8.31 -9.00 -3.18
C ARG A 69 -8.23 -9.93 -1.98
N LEU A 70 -7.41 -9.62 -0.96
CA LEU A 70 -7.43 -10.33 0.32
C LEU A 70 -8.83 -10.22 0.94
N MET A 71 -9.38 -9.01 1.08
CA MET A 71 -10.73 -8.81 1.63
C MET A 71 -11.80 -9.63 0.89
N ALA A 72 -11.76 -9.64 -0.45
CA ALA A 72 -12.70 -10.38 -1.27
C ALA A 72 -12.58 -11.91 -1.12
N GLN A 73 -11.39 -12.42 -0.80
CA GLN A 73 -11.10 -13.85 -0.67
C GLN A 73 -11.20 -14.37 0.78
N SER A 74 -11.24 -13.47 1.75
CA SER A 74 -11.40 -13.80 3.17
C SER A 74 -12.87 -13.98 3.56
N ASP A 75 -13.08 -14.63 4.72
CA ASP A 75 -14.37 -14.71 5.39
C ASP A 75 -14.89 -13.31 5.83
N GLU A 76 -16.15 -13.26 6.25
CA GLU A 76 -16.82 -12.02 6.64
C GLU A 76 -16.14 -11.33 7.81
N TYR A 77 -15.67 -12.09 8.81
CA TYR A 77 -15.01 -11.55 10.00
C TYR A 77 -13.70 -10.85 9.65
N VAL A 78 -12.81 -11.53 8.92
CA VAL A 78 -11.53 -10.98 8.46
C VAL A 78 -11.76 -9.81 7.50
N ARG A 79 -12.76 -9.91 6.61
CA ARG A 79 -13.10 -8.82 5.68
C ARG A 79 -13.51 -7.56 6.43
N VAL A 80 -14.38 -7.67 7.43
CA VAL A 80 -14.84 -6.53 8.24
C VAL A 80 -13.67 -5.91 9.01
N ILE A 81 -12.80 -6.73 9.63
CA ILE A 81 -11.62 -6.22 10.33
C ILE A 81 -10.68 -5.47 9.39
N VAL A 82 -10.32 -6.07 8.25
CA VAL A 82 -9.39 -5.45 7.30
C VAL A 82 -10.00 -4.16 6.74
N ALA A 83 -11.30 -4.15 6.41
CA ALA A 83 -11.99 -2.95 5.95
C ALA A 83 -11.99 -1.83 7.00
N LYS A 84 -12.29 -2.16 8.27
CA LYS A 84 -12.27 -1.18 9.38
C LYS A 84 -10.87 -0.61 9.60
N CYS A 85 -9.84 -1.45 9.61
CA CYS A 85 -8.44 -0.99 9.68
C CYS A 85 -8.08 -0.08 8.48
N PHE A 86 -8.50 -0.46 7.27
CA PHE A 86 -8.21 0.30 6.05
C PHE A 86 -8.86 1.69 6.08
N VAL A 87 -10.13 1.77 6.51
CA VAL A 87 -10.86 3.04 6.65
C VAL A 87 -10.24 3.92 7.74
N LEU A 88 -9.91 3.36 8.90
CA LEU A 88 -9.26 4.12 9.98
C LEU A 88 -7.88 4.63 9.56
N ALA A 89 -7.10 3.80 8.86
CA ALA A 89 -5.81 4.20 8.31
C ALA A 89 -5.97 5.30 7.25
N ALA A 90 -6.95 5.19 6.35
CA ALA A 90 -7.21 6.19 5.32
C ALA A 90 -7.61 7.53 5.96
N GLY A 91 -8.55 7.52 6.90
CA GLY A 91 -9.00 8.72 7.61
C GLY A 91 -7.88 9.36 8.43
N GLY A 92 -7.10 8.56 9.16
CA GLY A 92 -5.95 9.05 9.93
C GLY A 92 -4.87 9.66 9.04
N THR A 93 -4.55 9.00 7.92
CA THR A 93 -3.58 9.52 6.94
C THR A 93 -4.07 10.82 6.34
N LEU A 94 -5.33 10.87 5.91
CA LEU A 94 -5.94 12.07 5.35
C LEU A 94 -5.84 13.24 6.34
N ALA A 95 -6.27 13.03 7.59
CA ALA A 95 -6.22 14.06 8.62
C ALA A 95 -4.79 14.55 8.90
N LEU A 96 -3.83 13.63 9.04
CA LEU A 96 -2.42 13.98 9.30
C LEU A 96 -1.78 14.71 8.12
N TRP A 97 -1.99 14.24 6.90
CA TRP A 97 -1.41 14.87 5.70
C TRP A 97 -2.01 16.25 5.45
N THR A 98 -3.32 16.41 5.66
CA THR A 98 -4.00 17.71 5.60
C THR A 98 -3.50 18.67 6.68
N ALA A 99 -3.37 18.20 7.93
CA ALA A 99 -2.82 19.01 9.01
C ALA A 99 -1.38 19.48 8.71
N TRP A 100 -0.55 18.58 8.16
CA TRP A 100 0.81 18.94 7.76
C TRP A 100 0.82 19.94 6.59
N GLY A 101 0.00 19.76 5.57
CA GLY A 101 -0.13 20.71 4.46
C GLY A 101 -0.55 22.11 4.91
N PHE A 102 -1.46 22.20 5.90
CA PHE A 102 -1.77 23.47 6.56
C PHE A 102 -0.59 24.01 7.38
N GLY A 103 0.19 23.15 8.03
CA GLY A 103 1.43 23.53 8.69
C GLY A 103 2.46 24.14 7.72
N GLU A 104 2.63 23.55 6.53
CA GLU A 104 3.49 24.11 5.47
C GLU A 104 2.98 25.49 5.02
N THR A 105 1.67 25.64 4.90
CA THR A 105 1.04 26.88 4.39
C THR A 105 1.04 28.02 5.43
N TYR A 106 0.68 27.71 6.68
CA TYR A 106 0.40 28.72 7.70
C TYR A 106 1.47 28.82 8.80
N ALA A 107 2.19 27.73 9.08
CA ALA A 107 3.17 27.66 10.15
C ALA A 107 4.62 27.59 9.63
N ALA A 108 4.83 27.75 8.31
CA ALA A 108 6.13 27.60 7.64
C ALA A 108 6.84 26.28 7.99
N ALA A 109 6.07 25.20 8.16
CA ALA A 109 6.63 23.87 8.38
C ALA A 109 7.46 23.41 7.17
N THR A 110 8.41 22.50 7.41
CA THR A 110 9.26 21.95 6.36
C THR A 110 8.42 21.17 5.34
N HIS A 111 8.71 21.40 4.05
CA HIS A 111 8.05 20.66 2.98
C HIS A 111 8.41 19.17 3.03
N ILE A 112 7.39 18.31 3.07
CA ILE A 112 7.55 16.86 3.06
C ILE A 112 7.14 16.30 1.69
N PRO A 113 7.96 15.45 1.05
CA PRO A 113 7.60 14.82 -0.21
C PRO A 113 6.27 14.07 -0.15
N GLY A 114 5.35 14.37 -1.07
CA GLY A 114 4.00 13.81 -1.07
C GLY A 114 3.93 12.28 -1.16
N TRP A 115 4.95 11.62 -1.72
CA TRP A 115 4.99 10.16 -1.82
C TRP A 115 5.08 9.45 -0.45
N LEU A 116 5.47 10.17 0.62
CA LEU A 116 5.51 9.66 1.99
C LEU A 116 4.11 9.41 2.59
N ILE A 117 3.04 9.87 1.93
CA ILE A 117 1.66 9.55 2.32
C ILE A 117 1.43 8.03 2.32
N TYR A 118 2.07 7.30 1.41
CA TYR A 118 1.88 5.86 1.25
C TYR A 118 2.47 5.03 2.41
N PRO A 119 3.76 5.19 2.80
CA PRO A 119 4.26 4.53 4.00
C PRO A 119 3.57 5.01 5.28
N CYS A 120 3.16 6.28 5.35
CA CYS A 120 2.37 6.80 6.47
C CYS A 120 1.04 6.03 6.63
N PHE A 121 0.31 5.81 5.53
CA PHE A 121 -0.90 5.00 5.52
C PHE A 121 -0.69 3.60 6.10
N TRP A 122 0.35 2.90 5.65
CA TRP A 122 0.63 1.55 6.15
C TRP A 122 1.12 1.54 7.60
N ALA A 123 1.82 2.58 8.05
CA ALA A 123 2.21 2.74 9.44
C ALA A 123 0.98 2.90 10.35
N ILE A 124 0.02 3.74 9.97
CA ILE A 124 -1.23 3.90 10.72
C ILE A 124 -2.06 2.61 10.66
N TYR A 125 -2.13 1.94 9.50
CA TYR A 125 -2.79 0.65 9.38
C TYR A 125 -2.22 -0.38 10.36
N ALA A 126 -0.89 -0.50 10.43
CA ALA A 126 -0.22 -1.39 11.37
C ALA A 126 -0.51 -1.00 12.82
N LEU A 127 -0.47 0.29 13.15
CA LEU A 127 -0.75 0.82 14.48
C LEU A 127 -2.19 0.53 14.93
N VAL A 128 -3.17 0.68 14.04
CA VAL A 128 -4.61 0.47 14.36
C VAL A 128 -4.99 -1.01 14.38
N SER A 129 -4.27 -1.86 13.64
CA SER A 129 -4.60 -3.27 13.48
C SER A 129 -4.78 -4.10 14.78
N PRO A 130 -3.95 -3.98 15.84
CA PRO A 130 -4.17 -4.71 17.08
C PRO A 130 -5.46 -4.27 17.79
N PHE A 131 -5.76 -2.96 17.81
CA PHE A 131 -6.91 -2.40 18.53
C PHE A 131 -8.25 -2.83 17.92
N VAL A 132 -8.30 -2.90 16.59
CA VAL A 132 -9.52 -3.34 15.88
C VAL A 132 -9.77 -4.84 16.06
N ARG A 133 -8.72 -5.65 16.18
CA ARG A 133 -8.84 -7.09 16.45
C ARG A 133 -9.36 -7.37 17.87
N THR A 134 -9.13 -6.46 18.80
CA THR A 134 -9.60 -6.58 20.20
C THR A 134 -10.96 -5.92 20.47
N SER A 135 -11.49 -5.14 19.53
CA SER A 135 -12.83 -4.55 19.69
C SER A 135 -13.90 -5.59 19.37
N HIS A 136 -14.60 -6.07 20.40
CA HIS A 136 -15.73 -7.00 20.34
C HIS A 136 -16.94 -6.42 19.60
#